data_AF-A0A401IB25-F1
#
_entry.id   AF-A0A401IB25-F1
#
_cell.length_a   1.000
_cell.length_b   1.000
_cell.length_c   1.000
_cell.angle_alpha   90.00
_cell.angle_beta   90.00
_cell.angle_gamma   90.00
#
_symmetry.space_group_name_H-M   'P 1'
#
loop_
_entity.id
_entity.type
_entity.pdbx_description
1 polymer ?
#
loop_
_entity_poly.entity_id
_entity_poly.type
_entity_poly.pdbx_seq_one_letter_code
_entity_poly.pdbx_strand_id
1 'polypeptide(L)' 'MSRAVKVDEVWGKRILDQVEGLAFGTVQITVHDGQIVQIDRTERSRFEVGKWAAGVQRKERSGR' A
#
# COMPACT_ATOMS: atom_id res chain seq x y z
N MET A 1 5.97 -2.76 34.37
CA MET A 1 7.37 -2.88 33.91
C MET A 1 7.38 -2.71 32.39
N SER A 2 7.74 -1.53 31.88
CA SER A 2 7.78 -1.25 30.44
C SER A 2 9.02 -1.89 29.83
N ARG A 3 8.87 -3.07 29.24
CA ARG A 3 9.94 -3.70 28.46
C ARG A 3 9.98 -2.97 27.12
N ALA A 4 11.00 -2.15 26.92
CA ALA A 4 11.22 -1.46 25.65
C ALA A 4 11.25 -2.50 24.53
N VAL A 5 10.45 -2.26 23.48
CA VAL A 5 10.47 -3.07 22.27
C VAL A 5 11.88 -3.02 21.72
N LYS A 6 12.60 -4.14 21.70
CA LYS A 6 13.88 -4.22 21.01
C LYS A 6 13.58 -4.44 19.53
N VAL A 7 13.50 -3.35 18.78
CA VAL A 7 13.60 -3.41 17.33
C VAL A 7 15.06 -3.75 17.02
N ASP A 8 15.32 -5.03 16.73
CA ASP A 8 16.63 -5.48 16.30
C ASP A 8 16.89 -5.09 14.82
N GLU A 9 18.12 -5.32 14.35
CA GLU A 9 18.47 -5.05 12.94
C GLU A 9 17.61 -5.84 11.95
N VAL A 10 17.07 -6.99 12.36
CA VAL A 10 16.19 -7.83 11.53
C VAL A 10 14.85 -7.15 11.31
N TRP A 11 14.23 -6.61 12.36
CA TRP A 11 12.98 -5.86 12.26
C TRP A 11 13.16 -4.52 11.56
N GLY A 12 14.28 -3.83 11.82
CA GLY A 12 14.62 -2.60 11.10
C GLY A 12 14.61 -2.81 9.58
N LYS A 13 15.27 -3.86 9.10
CA LYS A 13 15.27 -4.21 7.68
C LYS A 13 13.87 -4.58 7.17
N ARG A 14 13.15 -5.44 7.91
CA ARG A 14 11.79 -5.86 7.50
C ARG A 14 10.82 -4.70 7.37
N ILE A 15 10.85 -3.75 8.31
CA ILE A 15 10.00 -2.56 8.27
C ILE A 15 10.38 -1.70 7.06
N LEU A 16 11.68 -1.54 6.79
CA LEU A 16 12.15 -0.83 5.60
C LEU A 16 11.59 -1.48 4.32
N ASP A 17 11.69 -2.80 4.19
CA ASP A 17 11.19 -3.56 3.05
C ASP A 17 9.66 -3.42 2.88
N GLN A 18 8.90 -3.23 3.97
CA GLN A 18 7.45 -2.99 3.91
C GLN A 18 7.07 -1.59 3.47
N VAL A 19 7.91 -0.59 3.78
CA VAL A 19 7.70 0.80 3.36
C VAL A 19 8.27 1.03 1.95
N GLU A 20 9.23 0.21 1.52
CA GLU A 20 9.82 0.31 0.20
C GLU A 20 8.77 0.09 -0.91
N GLY A 21 8.73 1.02 -1.86
CA GLY A 21 7.75 1.03 -2.95
C GLY A 21 6.34 1.50 -2.57
N LEU A 22 6.09 1.85 -1.30
CA LEU A 22 4.79 2.35 -0.85
C LEU A 22 4.59 3.81 -1.28
N ALA A 23 4.04 4.05 -2.47
CA ALA A 23 3.82 5.40 -2.99
C ALA A 23 2.71 6.16 -2.24
N PHE A 24 1.61 5.47 -1.92
CA PHE A 24 0.49 6.03 -1.17
C PHE A 24 -0.11 4.93 -0.30
N GLY A 25 0.03 5.04 1.02
CA GLY A 25 -0.40 3.97 1.91
C GLY A 25 -0.03 4.20 3.36
N THR A 26 -0.22 3.16 4.17
CA THR A 26 0.15 3.12 5.58
C THR A 26 0.72 1.74 5.94
N VAL A 27 1.78 1.72 6.75
CA VAL A 27 2.25 0.51 7.42
C VAL A 27 1.91 0.64 8.90
N GLN A 28 1.16 -0.32 9.44
CA GLN A 28 0.77 -0.37 10.84
C GLN A 28 1.48 -1.55 11.51
N ILE A 29 2.10 -1.31 12.67
CA ILE A 29 2.86 -2.31 13.43
C ILE A 29 2.22 -2.45 14.80
N THR A 30 1.85 -3.67 15.17
CA THR A 30 1.29 -3.98 16.48
C THR A 30 2.35 -4.67 17.33
N VAL A 31 2.55 -4.15 18.54
CA VAL A 31 3.54 -4.68 19.49
C VAL A 31 2.85 -5.06 20.80
N HIS A 32 2.93 -6.33 21.17
CA HIS A 32 2.47 -6.84 22.46
C HIS A 32 3.68 -7.39 23.22
N ASP A 33 3.75 -7.11 24.53
CA ASP A 33 4.82 -7.61 25.43
C ASP A 33 6.26 -7.34 24.96
N GLY A 34 6.48 -6.26 24.21
CA GLY A 34 7.80 -5.91 23.69
C GLY A 34 8.18 -6.65 22.40
N GLN A 35 7.26 -7.39 21.80
CA GLN A 35 7.45 -8.16 20.57
C GLN A 35 6.48 -7.68 19.48
N ILE A 36 7.00 -7.49 18.27
CA ILE A 36 6.16 -7.21 17.10
C ILE A 36 5.37 -8.49 16.80
N VAL A 37 4.05 -8.39 16.86
CA VAL A 37 3.13 -9.51 16.62
C VAL A 37 2.43 -9.42 15.27
N GLN A 38 2.33 -8.21 14.70
CA GLN A 38 1.64 -7.98 13.44
C GLN A 38 2.24 -6.79 12.69
N ILE A 39 2.28 -6.90 11.36
CA ILE A 39 2.58 -5.81 10.44
C ILE A 39 1.54 -5.84 9.32
N ASP A 40 0.77 -4.77 9.20
CA ASP A 40 -0.19 -4.57 8.11
C ASP A 40 0.32 -3.49 7.15
N ARG A 41 0.39 -3.83 5.86
CA ARG A 41 0.70 -2.88 4.79
C ARG A 41 -0.57 -2.61 3.99
N THR A 42 -0.99 -1.35 3.95
CA THR A 42 -2.13 -0.91 3.14
C THR A 42 -1.66 0.04 2.06
N GLU A 43 -1.93 -0.30 0.81
CA GLU A 43 -1.65 0.55 -0.34
C GLU A 43 -2.93 1.09 -0.97
N ARG A 44 -2.87 2.34 -1.43
CA ARG A 44 -3.95 2.99 -2.17
C ARG A 44 -3.45 3.39 -3.53
N SER A 45 -3.87 2.66 -4.56
CA SER A 45 -3.67 3.10 -5.94
C SER A 45 -4.83 3.98 -6.39
N ARG A 46 -4.53 5.15 -6.94
CA ARG A 46 -5.51 5.96 -7.67
C ARG A 46 -5.51 5.49 -9.12
N PHE A 47 -6.59 4.82 -9.52
CA PHE A 47 -6.85 4.56 -10.92
C PHE A 47 -7.55 5.80 -11.49
N GLU A 48 -6.81 6.65 -12.20
CA GLU A 48 -7.38 7.79 -12.92
C GLU A 48 -8.47 7.27 -13.88
N VAL A 49 -9.72 7.70 -13.67
CA VAL A 49 -10.87 7.38 -14.53
C VAL A 49 -10.79 8.24 -15.80
N GLY A 50 -9.69 8.11 -16.56
CA GLY A 50 -9.33 9.09 -17.59
C GLY A 50 -9.29 8.58 -19.02
N LYS A 51 -9.29 7.25 -19.28
CA LYS A 51 -9.02 6.74 -20.65
C LYS A 51 -9.91 5.61 -21.16
N TRP A 52 -10.90 5.14 -20.39
CA TRP A 52 -11.80 4.08 -20.88
C TRP A 52 -13.06 4.61 -21.58
N ALA A 53 -13.41 5.89 -21.41
CA ALA A 53 -14.64 6.45 -21.99
C ALA A 53 -14.48 7.06 -23.40
N ALA A 54 -13.25 7.28 -23.89
CA ALA A 54 -13.03 8.00 -25.16
C ALA A 54 -13.09 7.13 -26.43
N GLY A 55 -13.18 5.79 -26.30
CA GLY A 55 -13.07 4.87 -27.44
C GLY A 55 -14.39 4.33 -28.00
N VAL A 56 -15.52 4.48 -27.31
CA VAL A 56 -16.75 3.74 -27.65
C VAL A 56 -17.69 4.51 -28.60
N GLN A 57 -17.52 5.82 -28.79
CA GLN A 57 -18.36 6.61 -29.70
C GLN A 57 -17.68 6.93 -31.05
N ARG A 58 -17.29 5.92 -31.83
CA ARG A 58 -16.91 6.15 -33.25
C ARG A 58 -17.24 4.98 -34.17
N LYS A 59 -18.45 4.41 -34.08
CA LYS A 59 -18.90 3.43 -35.09
C LYS A 59 -20.40 3.39 -35.40
N GLU A 60 -21.17 4.46 -35.18
CA GLU A 60 -22.61 4.49 -35.48
C GLU A 60 -23.09 5.66 -36.35
N ARG A 61 -22.18 6.40 -37.02
CA ARG A 61 -22.57 7.52 -37.91
C ARG A 61 -21.94 7.47 -39.30
N SER A 62 -21.84 6.28 -39.91
CA SER A 62 -21.53 6.14 -41.33
C SER A 62 -22.56 5.20 -41.97
N GLY A 63 -23.80 5.67 -42.03
CA GLY A 63 -24.92 4.94 -42.59
C GLY A 63 -26.08 5.91 -42.83
N ARG A 64 -25.89 6.86 -43.75
CA ARG A 64 -26.94 7.51 -44.54
C ARG A 64 -26.31 8.37 -45.62
#